data_AF-A0A6U5Z1D6-F1
#
_entry.id   AF-A0A6U5Z1D6-F1
#
_cell.length_a   1.000
_cell.length_b   1.000
_cell.length_c   1.000
_cell.angle_alpha   90.00
_cell.angle_beta   90.00
_cell.angle_gamma   90.00
#
_symmetry.space_group_name_H-M   'P 1'
#
loop_
_entity.id
_entity.type
_entity.pdbx_description
1 polymer ?
#
loop_
_entity_poly.entity_id
_entity_poly.type
_entity_poly.pdbx_seq_one_letter_code
_entity_poly.pdbx_strand_id
1 'polypeptide(L)'
;RMTGSSLIKFTLNYEVLDEFVNSTKALFQEHDKRIAVLEKQQVALTSQNQALQKQLKNREDEIRVLRGECKSLAQQVIDMEVQNQGLREENALSFTKMYQKLESTSTSDGLQKEFMMLKEESDNRMLILENLMREIGGDKVKGMINDISSLQHDTVALWKENARMVLEMEHRAHHDEVQEIRKQLREVKREVEVVRINSGEEAEQERRKEISDLKDSLCNLLSEAELSSRLVKSSLERADELKMKSADTDRVSVPFSSPLPSLLHHLLSSSQLSCDIAGD
;
A
#
# COMPACT_ATOMS: atom_id res chain seq x y z
N ARG A 1 97.40 -10.29 -3.55
CA ARG A 1 96.57 -9.09 -3.81
C ARG A 1 95.18 -9.38 -3.24
N MET A 2 94.83 -8.72 -2.14
CA MET A 2 93.48 -8.76 -1.58
C MET A 2 93.03 -7.32 -1.35
N THR A 3 91.70 -7.17 -1.20
CA THR A 3 90.89 -5.98 -0.85
C THR A 3 90.34 -5.24 -2.07
N GLY A 4 89.03 -5.01 -2.19
CA GLY A 4 87.92 -5.32 -1.29
C GLY A 4 86.59 -5.31 -2.06
N SER A 5 85.69 -6.21 -1.68
CA SER A 5 84.31 -6.22 -2.16
C SER A 5 83.56 -5.02 -1.56
N SER A 6 83.01 -4.16 -2.41
CA SER A 6 82.15 -3.06 -1.99
C SER A 6 80.93 -3.61 -1.26
N LEU A 7 80.91 -3.45 0.06
CA LEU A 7 79.74 -3.69 0.89
C LEU A 7 78.66 -2.67 0.50
N ILE A 8 77.57 -3.15 -0.09
CA ILE A 8 76.35 -2.38 -0.32
C ILE A 8 75.83 -1.94 1.05
N LYS A 9 75.84 -0.63 1.32
CA LYS A 9 75.23 -0.04 2.51
C LYS A 9 73.72 0.08 2.28
N PHE A 10 72.94 -0.67 3.04
CA PHE A 10 71.51 -0.42 3.19
C PHE A 10 71.31 0.64 4.29
N THR A 11 70.80 1.81 3.92
CA THR A 11 70.27 2.80 4.87
C THR A 11 68.80 2.48 5.13
N LEU A 12 68.51 1.78 6.22
CA LEU A 12 67.16 1.64 6.75
C LEU A 12 66.73 2.99 7.34
N ASN A 13 65.77 3.64 6.69
CA ASN A 13 65.26 4.92 7.14
C ASN A 13 64.19 4.70 8.22
N TYR A 14 64.64 4.46 9.45
CA TYR A 14 63.80 4.08 10.60
C TYR A 14 62.71 5.10 10.91
N GLU A 15 62.92 6.38 10.61
CA GLU A 15 61.94 7.46 10.82
C GLU A 15 60.69 7.28 9.94
N VAL A 16 60.89 6.93 8.66
CA VAL A 16 59.79 6.67 7.71
C VAL A 16 59.01 5.42 8.10
N LEU A 17 59.71 4.39 8.60
CA LEU A 17 59.07 3.17 9.09
C LEU A 17 58.24 3.45 10.36
N ASP A 18 58.76 4.27 11.27
CA ASP A 18 58.07 4.61 12.52
C ASP A 18 56.82 5.49 12.25
N GLU A 19 56.91 6.46 11.34
CA GLU A 19 55.75 7.22 10.87
C GLU A 19 54.68 6.34 10.22
N PHE A 20 55.08 5.39 9.38
CA PHE A 20 54.16 4.43 8.77
C PHE A 20 53.45 3.57 9.82
N VAL A 21 54.20 3.02 10.79
CA VAL A 21 53.64 2.21 11.88
C VAL A 21 52.66 3.03 12.73
N ASN A 22 53.02 4.26 13.07
CA ASN A 22 52.17 5.15 13.87
C ASN A 22 50.88 5.55 13.13
N SER A 23 50.99 5.89 11.84
CA SER A 23 49.84 6.19 10.98
C SER A 23 48.90 4.98 10.84
N THR A 24 49.46 3.81 10.56
CA THR A 24 48.70 2.56 10.43
C THR A 24 47.99 2.21 11.73
N LYS A 25 48.66 2.38 12.88
CA LYS A 25 48.07 2.16 14.20
C LYS A 25 46.92 3.13 14.49
N ALA A 26 47.04 4.40 14.11
CA ALA A 26 45.97 5.38 14.26
C ALA A 26 44.73 5.03 13.42
N LEU A 27 44.95 4.60 12.16
CA LEU A 27 43.90 4.10 11.27
C LEU A 27 43.15 2.89 11.85
N PHE A 28 43.88 1.89 12.37
CA PHE A 28 43.25 0.74 13.02
C PHE A 28 42.40 1.16 14.23
N GLN A 29 42.88 2.08 15.06
CA GLN A 29 42.10 2.58 16.21
C GLN A 29 40.85 3.35 15.79
N GLU A 30 40.88 4.07 14.66
CA GLU A 30 39.72 4.75 14.11
C GLU A 30 38.68 3.73 13.59
N HIS A 31 39.14 2.71 12.86
CA HIS A 31 38.28 1.63 12.39
C HIS A 31 37.64 0.85 13.55
N ASP A 32 38.40 0.52 14.59
CA ASP A 32 37.88 -0.14 15.80
C ASP A 32 36.77 0.68 16.46
N LYS A 33 36.96 2.00 16.58
CA LYS A 33 35.92 2.90 17.11
C LYS A 33 34.68 2.91 16.23
N ARG A 34 34.85 2.93 14.91
CA ARG A 34 33.73 2.93 13.96
C ARG A 34 32.96 1.62 13.98
N ILE A 35 33.66 0.49 14.06
CA ILE A 35 33.06 -0.85 14.23
C ILE A 35 32.22 -0.86 15.51
N ALA A 36 32.76 -0.42 16.64
CA ALA A 36 32.04 -0.38 17.90
C ALA A 36 30.77 0.50 17.87
N VAL A 37 30.78 1.61 17.12
CA VAL A 37 29.59 2.45 16.93
C VAL A 37 28.55 1.73 16.06
N LEU A 38 28.97 1.11 14.95
CA LEU A 38 28.08 0.37 14.07
C LEU A 38 27.44 -0.84 14.77
N GLU A 39 28.21 -1.58 15.58
CA GLU A 39 27.70 -2.70 16.38
C GLU A 39 26.62 -2.22 17.38
N LYS A 40 26.84 -1.08 18.05
CA LYS A 40 25.83 -0.49 18.94
C LYS A 40 24.56 -0.10 18.19
N GLN A 41 24.70 0.51 17.02
CA GLN A 41 23.56 0.88 16.17
C GLN A 41 22.80 -0.36 15.69
N GLN A 42 23.51 -1.42 15.30
CA GLN A 42 22.90 -2.69 14.88
C GLN A 42 22.12 -3.34 16.02
N VAL A 43 22.65 -3.33 17.25
CA VAL A 43 21.94 -3.85 18.43
C VAL A 43 20.67 -3.03 18.70
N ALA A 44 20.77 -1.70 18.63
CA ALA A 44 19.61 -0.82 18.82
C ALA A 44 18.51 -1.07 17.78
N LEU A 45 18.87 -1.12 16.49
CA LEU A 45 17.95 -1.41 15.39
C LEU A 45 17.32 -2.80 15.53
N THR A 46 18.11 -3.80 15.93
CA THR A 46 17.61 -5.15 16.18
C THR A 46 16.56 -5.17 17.29
N SER A 47 16.81 -4.45 18.39
CA SER A 47 15.85 -4.33 19.50
C SER A 47 14.56 -3.62 19.07
N GLN A 48 14.67 -2.57 18.25
CA GLN A 48 13.53 -1.81 17.75
C GLN A 48 12.69 -2.67 16.80
N ASN A 49 13.34 -3.44 15.91
CA ASN A 49 12.65 -4.39 15.04
C ASN A 49 11.90 -5.47 15.82
N GLN A 50 12.49 -6.02 16.89
CA GLN A 50 11.80 -6.99 17.75
C GLN A 50 10.58 -6.38 18.44
N ALA A 51 10.68 -5.13 18.91
CA ALA A 51 9.56 -4.42 19.51
C ALA A 51 8.43 -4.17 18.49
N LEU A 52 8.77 -3.75 17.27
CA LEU A 52 7.81 -3.55 16.18
C LEU A 52 7.14 -4.86 15.76
N GLN A 53 7.89 -5.97 15.65
CA GLN A 53 7.31 -7.28 15.37
C GLN A 53 6.30 -7.70 16.45
N LYS A 54 6.59 -7.45 17.73
CA LYS A 54 5.66 -7.72 18.82
C LYS A 54 4.40 -6.87 18.72
N GLN A 55 4.54 -5.57 18.40
CA GLN A 55 3.39 -4.69 18.19
C GLN A 55 2.54 -5.15 17.00
N LEU A 56 3.17 -5.52 15.89
CA LEU A 56 2.48 -6.02 14.70
C LEU A 56 1.65 -7.26 15.03
N LYS A 57 2.24 -8.24 15.73
CA LYS A 57 1.53 -9.44 16.17
C LYS A 57 0.31 -9.12 17.06
N ASN A 58 0.47 -8.19 18.00
CA ASN A 58 -0.65 -7.77 18.86
C ASN A 58 -1.79 -7.15 18.03
N ARG A 59 -1.47 -6.30 17.05
CA ARG A 59 -2.47 -5.69 16.16
C ARG A 59 -3.17 -6.72 15.28
N GLU A 60 -2.44 -7.72 14.79
CA GLU A 60 -3.04 -8.83 14.03
C GLU A 60 -4.05 -9.63 14.85
N ASP A 61 -3.74 -9.88 16.14
CA ASP A 61 -4.65 -10.57 17.05
C ASP A 61 -5.89 -9.70 17.37
N GLU A 62 -5.73 -8.38 17.57
CA GLU A 62 -6.86 -7.44 17.73
C GLU A 62 -7.78 -7.45 16.49
N ILE A 63 -7.20 -7.38 15.29
CA ILE A 63 -7.96 -7.44 14.02
C ILE A 63 -8.72 -8.77 13.92
N ARG A 64 -8.13 -9.88 14.37
CA ARG A 64 -8.80 -11.19 14.37
C ARG A 64 -10.02 -11.19 15.27
N VAL A 65 -9.91 -10.62 16.47
CA VAL A 65 -11.03 -10.48 17.41
C VAL A 65 -12.15 -9.63 16.82
N LEU A 66 -11.82 -8.44 16.30
CA LEU A 66 -12.80 -7.53 15.69
C LEU A 66 -13.52 -8.18 14.51
N ARG A 67 -12.80 -8.94 13.66
CA ARG A 67 -13.43 -9.70 12.57
C ARG A 67 -14.41 -10.76 13.09
N GLY A 68 -14.12 -11.38 14.23
CA GLY A 68 -15.03 -12.31 14.90
C GLY A 68 -16.29 -11.61 15.40
N GLU A 69 -16.14 -10.46 16.05
CA GLU A 69 -17.26 -9.64 16.54
C GLU A 69 -18.15 -9.15 15.40
N CYS A 70 -17.58 -8.67 14.30
CA CYS A 70 -18.35 -8.27 13.11
C CYS A 70 -19.18 -9.42 12.53
N LYS A 71 -18.63 -10.64 12.49
CA LYS A 71 -19.38 -11.83 12.05
C LYS A 71 -20.54 -12.16 12.99
N SER A 72 -20.30 -12.07 14.30
CA SER A 72 -21.35 -12.30 15.29
C SER A 72 -22.47 -11.27 15.18
N LEU A 73 -22.14 -9.99 14.99
CA LEU A 73 -23.13 -8.92 14.81
C LEU A 73 -23.92 -9.09 13.51
N ALA A 74 -23.25 -9.46 12.41
CA ALA A 74 -23.93 -9.74 11.15
C ALA A 74 -24.94 -10.88 11.31
N GLN A 75 -24.60 -11.94 12.05
CA GLN A 75 -25.53 -13.03 12.32
C GLN A 75 -26.74 -12.57 13.16
N GLN A 76 -26.51 -11.76 14.19
CA GLN A 76 -27.61 -11.20 15.01
C GLN A 76 -28.58 -10.37 14.18
N VAL A 77 -28.08 -9.58 13.21
CA VAL A 77 -28.94 -8.81 12.30
C VAL A 77 -29.82 -9.73 11.46
N ILE A 78 -29.25 -10.80 10.89
CA ILE A 78 -30.02 -11.80 10.12
C ILE A 78 -31.09 -12.45 11.00
N ASP A 79 -30.73 -12.88 12.21
CA ASP A 79 -31.67 -13.53 13.14
C ASP A 79 -32.82 -12.58 13.51
N MET A 80 -32.53 -11.29 13.73
CA MET A 80 -33.54 -10.27 13.98
C MET A 80 -34.44 -10.00 12.76
N GLU A 81 -33.91 -10.02 11.54
CA GLU A 81 -34.71 -9.89 10.32
C GLU A 81 -35.68 -11.07 10.16
N VAL A 82 -35.22 -12.29 10.43
CA VAL A 82 -36.06 -13.50 10.41
C VAL A 82 -37.18 -13.40 11.46
N GLN A 83 -36.86 -12.99 12.68
CA GLN A 83 -37.87 -12.79 13.73
C GLN A 83 -38.90 -11.71 13.35
N ASN A 84 -38.44 -10.57 12.83
CA ASN A 84 -39.34 -9.50 12.38
C ASN A 84 -40.24 -9.95 11.24
N GLN A 85 -39.72 -10.77 10.31
CA GLN A 85 -40.53 -11.34 9.24
C GLN A 85 -41.61 -12.26 9.79
N GLY A 86 -41.28 -13.13 10.75
CA GLY A 86 -42.27 -13.98 11.42
C GLY A 86 -43.37 -13.18 12.12
N LEU A 87 -43.02 -12.09 12.81
CA LEU A 87 -44.00 -11.20 13.46
C LEU A 87 -44.91 -10.49 12.45
N ARG A 88 -44.38 -10.11 11.27
CA ARG A 88 -45.19 -9.52 10.19
C ARG A 88 -46.23 -10.50 9.67
N GLU A 89 -45.82 -11.75 9.45
CA GLU A 89 -46.70 -12.83 8.99
C GLU A 89 -47.77 -13.17 10.03
N GLU A 90 -47.39 -13.25 11.31
CA GLU A 90 -48.34 -13.48 12.42
C GLU A 90 -49.35 -12.33 12.56
N ASN A 91 -48.90 -11.08 12.44
CA ASN A 91 -49.76 -9.92 12.44
C ASN A 91 -50.74 -9.95 11.26
N ALA A 92 -50.25 -10.21 10.04
CA ALA A 92 -51.10 -10.31 8.85
C ALA A 92 -52.19 -11.38 9.03
N LEU A 93 -51.82 -12.57 9.54
CA LEU A 93 -52.75 -13.66 9.80
C LEU A 93 -53.77 -13.33 10.89
N SER A 94 -53.35 -12.61 11.93
CA SER A 94 -54.22 -12.13 13.01
C SER A 94 -55.23 -11.08 12.50
N PHE A 95 -54.78 -10.15 11.66
CA PHE A 95 -55.66 -9.20 10.99
C PHE A 95 -56.67 -9.91 10.08
N THR A 96 -56.25 -10.89 9.28
CA THR A 96 -57.16 -11.66 8.44
C THR A 96 -58.22 -12.39 9.26
N LYS A 97 -57.82 -13.03 10.38
CA LYS A 97 -58.77 -13.71 11.29
C LYS A 97 -59.76 -12.73 11.93
N MET A 98 -59.30 -11.57 12.39
CA MET A 98 -60.17 -10.52 12.93
C MET A 98 -61.16 -10.03 11.88
N TYR A 99 -60.67 -9.79 10.65
CA TYR A 99 -61.48 -9.34 9.53
C TYR A 99 -62.58 -10.36 9.18
N GLN A 100 -62.22 -11.64 9.00
CA GLN A 100 -63.17 -12.72 8.73
C GLN A 100 -64.22 -12.86 9.84
N LYS A 101 -63.79 -12.72 11.10
CA LYS A 101 -64.71 -12.76 12.24
C LYS A 101 -65.71 -11.61 12.18
N LEU A 102 -65.24 -10.39 11.95
CA LEU A 102 -66.08 -9.19 11.81
C LEU A 102 -67.08 -9.31 10.64
N GLU A 103 -66.63 -9.85 9.50
CA GLU A 103 -67.46 -10.12 8.32
C GLU A 103 -68.55 -11.16 8.64
N SER A 104 -68.22 -12.23 9.37
CA SER A 104 -69.18 -13.28 9.76
C SER A 104 -70.20 -12.84 10.82
N THR A 105 -69.91 -11.81 11.62
CA THR A 105 -70.80 -11.29 12.67
C THR A 105 -71.65 -10.08 12.24
N SER A 106 -71.42 -9.52 11.05
CA SER A 106 -72.13 -8.32 10.58
C SER A 106 -73.37 -8.72 9.76
N THR A 107 -74.54 -8.76 10.40
CA THR A 107 -75.83 -9.13 9.76
C THR A 107 -76.63 -7.94 9.22
N SER A 108 -75.99 -6.79 8.95
CA SER A 108 -76.65 -5.58 8.45
C SER A 108 -75.99 -5.09 7.17
N ASP A 109 -76.78 -4.91 6.11
CA ASP A 109 -76.33 -4.41 4.79
C ASP A 109 -75.56 -3.07 4.87
N GLY A 110 -75.86 -2.24 5.87
CA GLY A 110 -75.14 -0.99 6.14
C GLY A 110 -73.72 -1.24 6.66
N LEU A 111 -73.56 -2.19 7.59
CA LEU A 111 -72.26 -2.60 8.11
C LEU A 111 -71.42 -3.30 7.04
N GLN A 112 -72.02 -4.08 6.14
CA GLN A 112 -71.32 -4.72 5.03
C GLN A 112 -70.75 -3.70 4.03
N LYS A 113 -71.49 -2.61 3.74
CA LYS A 113 -71.00 -1.50 2.92
C LYS A 113 -69.89 -0.70 3.61
N GLU A 114 -70.03 -0.41 4.91
CA GLU A 114 -68.97 0.25 5.68
C GLU A 114 -67.73 -0.64 5.80
N PHE A 115 -67.88 -1.96 5.96
CA PHE A 115 -66.78 -2.93 5.94
C PHE A 115 -66.08 -2.99 4.59
N MET A 116 -66.83 -2.98 3.48
CA MET A 116 -66.24 -2.90 2.14
C MET A 116 -65.46 -1.60 1.93
N MET A 117 -66.00 -0.45 2.35
CA MET A 117 -65.27 0.82 2.26
C MET A 117 -64.04 0.82 3.17
N LEU A 118 -64.13 0.29 4.39
CA LEU A 118 -62.98 0.11 5.28
C LEU A 118 -61.94 -0.86 4.70
N LYS A 119 -62.37 -1.88 3.94
CA LYS A 119 -61.48 -2.81 3.24
C LYS A 119 -60.73 -2.11 2.12
N GLU A 120 -61.43 -1.35 1.27
CA GLU A 120 -60.80 -0.54 0.21
C GLU A 120 -59.86 0.53 0.80
N GLU A 121 -60.24 1.14 1.92
CA GLU A 121 -59.41 2.11 2.63
C GLU A 121 -58.21 1.45 3.31
N SER A 122 -58.37 0.24 3.87
CA SER A 122 -57.30 -0.58 4.46
C SER A 122 -56.33 -1.09 3.41
N ASP A 123 -56.82 -1.57 2.27
CA ASP A 123 -56.01 -2.04 1.15
C ASP A 123 -55.23 -0.87 0.54
N ASN A 124 -55.84 0.31 0.43
CA ASN A 124 -55.14 1.54 0.07
C ASN A 124 -54.09 1.95 1.11
N ARG A 125 -54.39 1.85 2.41
CA ARG A 125 -53.41 2.15 3.49
C ARG A 125 -52.26 1.17 3.51
N MET A 126 -52.52 -0.12 3.26
CA MET A 126 -51.50 -1.17 3.14
C MET A 126 -50.65 -0.99 1.90
N LEU A 127 -51.23 -0.62 0.75
CA LEU A 127 -50.49 -0.24 -0.46
C LEU A 127 -49.61 0.99 -0.24
N ILE A 128 -50.12 2.01 0.49
CA ILE A 128 -49.33 3.19 0.89
C ILE A 128 -48.20 2.77 1.84
N LEU A 129 -48.45 1.86 2.79
CA LEU A 129 -47.42 1.35 3.71
C LEU A 129 -46.36 0.53 2.97
N GLU A 130 -46.74 -0.32 2.01
CA GLU A 130 -45.82 -1.08 1.17
C GLU A 130 -44.98 -0.16 0.28
N ASN A 131 -45.60 0.87 -0.30
CA ASN A 131 -44.88 1.88 -1.08
C ASN A 131 -43.93 2.69 -0.19
N LEU A 132 -44.35 3.13 1.00
CA LEU A 132 -43.50 3.80 1.98
C LEU A 132 -42.35 2.90 2.46
N MET A 133 -42.60 1.63 2.77
CA MET A 133 -41.55 0.70 3.17
C MET A 133 -40.58 0.40 2.02
N ARG A 134 -41.06 0.34 0.77
CA ARG A 134 -40.23 0.17 -0.42
C ARG A 134 -39.40 1.43 -0.71
N GLU A 135 -39.96 2.60 -0.51
CA GLU A 135 -39.30 3.89 -0.68
C GLU A 135 -38.26 4.12 0.44
N ILE A 136 -38.62 3.90 1.70
CA ILE A 136 -37.69 3.96 2.85
C ILE A 136 -36.58 2.90 2.72
N GLY A 137 -36.92 1.67 2.32
CA GLY A 137 -35.94 0.61 2.07
C GLY A 137 -35.03 0.93 0.89
N GLY A 138 -35.58 1.48 -0.19
CA GLY A 138 -34.85 1.93 -1.37
C GLY A 138 -33.91 3.08 -1.07
N ASP A 139 -34.35 4.08 -0.30
CA ASP A 139 -33.53 5.22 0.14
C ASP A 139 -32.40 4.79 1.05
N LYS A 140 -32.66 3.84 1.97
CA LYS A 140 -31.62 3.28 2.84
C LYS A 140 -30.57 2.50 2.04
N VAL A 141 -31.00 1.67 1.09
CA VAL A 141 -30.09 0.93 0.18
C VAL A 141 -29.29 1.89 -0.69
N LYS A 142 -29.92 2.96 -1.21
CA LYS A 142 -29.24 4.01 -1.98
C LYS A 142 -28.21 4.77 -1.14
N GLY A 143 -28.54 5.07 0.13
CA GLY A 143 -27.59 5.61 1.11
C GLY A 143 -26.38 4.69 1.31
N MET A 144 -26.62 3.40 1.57
CA MET A 144 -25.55 2.41 1.72
C MET A 144 -24.68 2.26 0.46
N ILE A 145 -25.27 2.29 -0.75
CA ILE A 145 -24.50 2.24 -2.01
C ILE A 145 -23.61 3.48 -2.15
N ASN A 146 -24.12 4.66 -1.79
CA ASN A 146 -23.34 5.88 -1.79
C ASN A 146 -22.19 5.82 -0.77
N ASP A 147 -22.46 5.33 0.44
CA ASP A 147 -21.44 5.15 1.49
C ASP A 147 -20.36 4.15 1.06
N ILE A 148 -20.75 3.02 0.45
CA ILE A 148 -19.81 2.04 -0.11
C ILE A 148 -18.99 2.67 -1.24
N SER A 149 -19.63 3.45 -2.12
CA SER A 149 -18.93 4.13 -3.22
C SER A 149 -17.93 5.17 -2.70
N SER A 150 -18.29 5.92 -1.65
CA SER A 150 -17.39 6.85 -0.97
C SER A 150 -16.21 6.11 -0.34
N LEU A 151 -16.46 5.03 0.40
CA LEU A 151 -15.41 4.22 1.01
C LEU A 151 -14.49 3.59 -0.04
N GLN A 152 -15.03 3.14 -1.18
CA GLN A 152 -14.23 2.64 -2.30
C GLN A 152 -13.35 3.73 -2.90
N HIS A 153 -13.87 4.94 -3.07
CA HIS A 153 -13.11 6.09 -3.55
C HIS A 153 -11.97 6.45 -2.59
N ASP A 154 -12.26 6.56 -1.29
CA ASP A 154 -11.28 6.88 -0.24
C ASP A 154 -10.18 5.80 -0.16
N THR A 155 -10.58 4.52 -0.25
CA THR A 155 -9.64 3.40 -0.25
C THR A 155 -8.69 3.47 -1.44
N VAL A 156 -9.21 3.72 -2.65
CA VAL A 156 -8.39 3.87 -3.86
C VAL A 156 -7.45 5.07 -3.76
N ALA A 157 -7.90 6.19 -3.18
CA ALA A 157 -7.06 7.36 -2.95
C ALA A 157 -5.89 7.06 -2.00
N LEU A 158 -6.15 6.35 -0.89
CA LEU A 158 -5.12 5.92 0.05
C LEU A 158 -4.10 4.97 -0.60
N TRP A 159 -4.55 4.01 -1.42
CA TRP A 159 -3.64 3.12 -2.16
C TRP A 159 -2.74 3.88 -3.13
N LYS A 160 -3.29 4.88 -3.85
CA LYS A 160 -2.52 5.73 -4.76
C LYS A 160 -1.47 6.56 -4.01
N GLU A 161 -1.82 7.15 -2.87
CA GLU A 161 -0.86 7.91 -2.05
C GLU A 161 0.24 7.00 -1.46
N ASN A 162 -0.12 5.81 -0.98
CA ASN A 162 0.86 4.83 -0.51
C ASN A 162 1.84 4.42 -1.62
N ALA A 163 1.35 4.14 -2.83
CA ALA A 163 2.20 3.83 -3.97
C ALA A 163 3.13 4.99 -4.34
N ARG A 164 2.64 6.23 -4.29
CA ARG A 164 3.44 7.45 -4.50
C ARG A 164 4.56 7.58 -3.46
N MET A 165 4.24 7.39 -2.18
CA MET A 165 5.23 7.45 -1.10
C MET A 165 6.31 6.37 -1.24
N VAL A 166 5.95 5.14 -1.64
CA VAL A 166 6.92 4.07 -1.90
C VAL A 166 7.86 4.47 -3.04
N LEU A 167 7.33 4.98 -4.15
CA LEU A 167 8.16 5.47 -5.27
C LEU A 167 9.07 6.62 -4.85
N GLU A 168 8.62 7.51 -3.96
CA GLU A 168 9.42 8.60 -3.42
C GLU A 168 10.58 8.06 -2.54
N MET A 169 10.32 7.05 -1.71
CA MET A 169 11.33 6.40 -0.90
C MET A 169 12.35 5.65 -1.76
N GLU A 170 11.91 4.88 -2.74
CA GLU A 170 12.77 4.17 -3.70
C GLU A 170 13.63 5.16 -4.51
N HIS A 171 13.05 6.30 -4.92
CA HIS A 171 13.81 7.31 -5.63
C HIS A 171 14.97 7.86 -4.79
N ARG A 172 14.72 8.14 -3.51
CA ARG A 172 15.76 8.60 -2.57
C ARG A 172 16.83 7.53 -2.36
N ALA A 173 16.43 6.27 -2.16
CA ALA A 173 17.37 5.17 -1.99
C ALA A 173 18.30 5.00 -3.21
N HIS A 174 17.75 5.01 -4.43
CA HIS A 174 18.56 4.96 -5.65
C HIS A 174 19.41 6.21 -5.84
N HIS A 175 18.96 7.38 -5.40
CA HIS A 175 19.79 8.58 -5.42
C HIS A 175 21.02 8.42 -4.53
N ASP A 176 20.83 7.93 -3.30
CA ASP A 176 21.92 7.71 -2.34
C ASP A 176 22.90 6.63 -2.85
N GLU A 177 22.39 5.55 -3.45
CA GLU A 177 23.19 4.50 -4.08
C GLU A 177 24.08 5.06 -5.21
N VAL A 178 23.52 5.89 -6.11
CA VAL A 178 24.28 6.57 -7.17
C VAL A 178 25.37 7.47 -6.58
N GLN A 179 25.09 8.19 -5.49
CA GLN A 179 26.10 9.05 -4.84
C GLN A 179 27.23 8.23 -4.21
N GLU A 180 26.93 7.08 -3.60
CA GLU A 180 27.96 6.22 -3.00
C GLU A 180 28.84 5.57 -4.07
N ILE A 181 28.26 5.07 -5.17
CA ILE A 181 29.04 4.52 -6.30
C ILE A 181 29.94 5.61 -6.90
N ARG A 182 29.44 6.85 -7.07
CA ARG A 182 30.25 8.00 -7.52
C ARG A 182 31.37 8.36 -6.55
N LYS A 183 31.17 8.17 -5.26
CA LYS A 183 32.21 8.38 -4.24
C LYS A 183 33.28 7.29 -4.34
N GLN A 184 32.90 6.01 -4.40
CA GLN A 184 33.82 4.89 -4.59
C GLN A 184 34.63 5.03 -5.88
N LEU A 185 34.01 5.44 -6.99
CA LEU A 185 34.71 5.68 -8.25
C LEU A 185 35.76 6.80 -8.14
N ARG A 186 35.51 7.84 -7.32
CA ARG A 186 36.49 8.90 -7.04
C ARG A 186 37.64 8.43 -6.15
N GLU A 187 37.40 7.46 -5.26
CA GLU A 187 38.43 6.85 -4.41
C GLU A 187 39.33 5.93 -5.24
N VAL A 188 38.75 5.05 -6.05
CA VAL A 188 39.48 4.19 -6.99
C VAL A 188 40.35 5.00 -7.94
N LYS A 189 39.84 6.12 -8.50
CA LYS A 189 40.64 7.02 -9.34
C LYS A 189 41.85 7.62 -8.60
N ARG A 190 41.70 7.97 -7.32
CA ARG A 190 42.80 8.46 -6.49
C ARG A 190 43.81 7.36 -6.19
N GLU A 191 43.37 6.12 -5.96
CA GLU A 191 44.28 4.98 -5.77
C GLU A 191 45.13 4.68 -7.00
N VAL A 192 44.55 4.78 -8.22
CA VAL A 192 45.32 4.69 -9.47
C VAL A 192 46.46 5.73 -9.49
N GLU A 193 46.17 6.97 -9.10
CA GLU A 193 47.14 8.05 -9.08
C GLU A 193 48.26 7.80 -8.05
N VAL A 194 47.95 7.22 -6.89
CA VAL A 194 48.93 6.90 -5.84
C VAL A 194 49.83 5.72 -6.21
N VAL A 195 49.27 4.65 -6.81
CA VAL A 195 50.04 3.49 -7.28
C VAL A 195 51.07 3.90 -8.34
N ARG A 196 50.72 4.90 -9.17
CA ARG A 196 51.59 5.48 -10.21
C ARG A 196 52.89 6.10 -9.68
N ILE A 197 52.97 6.40 -8.38
CA ILE A 197 54.06 7.18 -7.76
C ILE A 197 55.07 6.29 -7.01
N ASN A 198 54.69 5.10 -6.53
CA ASN A 198 55.39 4.45 -5.40
C ASN A 198 55.82 2.97 -5.55
N SER A 199 55.81 2.33 -6.73
CA SER A 199 56.15 0.89 -6.85
C SER A 199 56.98 0.51 -8.10
N GLY A 200 57.66 -0.66 -8.06
CA GLY A 200 58.43 -1.22 -9.18
C GLY A 200 57.57 -1.94 -10.24
N GLU A 201 58.10 -2.07 -11.47
CA GLU A 201 57.35 -2.33 -12.71
C GLU A 201 56.32 -3.48 -12.68
N GLU A 202 56.67 -4.69 -12.21
CA GLU A 202 55.77 -5.85 -12.32
C GLU A 202 54.60 -5.82 -11.33
N ALA A 203 54.86 -5.52 -10.06
CA ALA A 203 53.82 -5.42 -9.03
C ALA A 203 52.90 -4.20 -9.26
N GLU A 204 53.45 -3.15 -9.88
CA GLU A 204 52.66 -1.99 -10.29
C GLU A 204 51.70 -2.33 -11.44
N GLN A 205 52.14 -3.16 -12.38
CA GLN A 205 51.35 -3.52 -13.56
C GLN A 205 50.16 -4.44 -13.22
N GLU A 206 50.34 -5.38 -12.30
CA GLU A 206 49.27 -6.24 -11.79
C GLU A 206 48.23 -5.45 -10.98
N ARG A 207 48.70 -4.58 -10.07
CA ARG A 207 47.82 -3.70 -9.28
C ARG A 207 47.07 -2.68 -10.13
N ARG A 208 47.70 -2.15 -11.19
CA ARG A 208 47.03 -1.26 -12.16
C ARG A 208 45.92 -1.98 -12.93
N LYS A 209 46.11 -3.26 -13.25
CA LYS A 209 45.10 -4.07 -13.92
C LYS A 209 43.90 -4.30 -13.00
N GLU A 210 44.14 -4.72 -11.76
CA GLU A 210 43.07 -4.90 -10.75
C GLU A 210 42.26 -3.62 -10.53
N ILE A 211 42.92 -2.47 -10.40
CA ILE A 211 42.24 -1.18 -10.20
C ILE A 211 41.48 -0.75 -11.47
N SER A 212 41.98 -1.09 -12.67
CA SER A 212 41.26 -0.86 -13.92
C SER A 212 39.99 -1.71 -14.01
N ASP A 213 40.08 -2.99 -13.67
CA ASP A 213 38.94 -3.91 -13.67
C ASP A 213 37.87 -3.48 -12.65
N LEU A 214 38.29 -3.03 -11.45
CA LEU A 214 37.42 -2.43 -10.43
C LEU A 214 36.73 -1.15 -10.92
N LYS A 215 37.48 -0.27 -11.61
CA LYS A 215 36.93 0.96 -12.18
C LYS A 215 35.88 0.66 -13.24
N ASP A 216 36.12 -0.30 -14.13
CA ASP A 216 35.19 -0.68 -15.19
C ASP A 216 33.92 -1.32 -14.60
N SER A 217 34.08 -2.18 -13.59
CA SER A 217 32.93 -2.75 -12.83
C SER A 217 32.09 -1.66 -12.16
N LEU A 218 32.72 -0.69 -11.49
CA LEU A 218 32.01 0.45 -10.89
C LEU A 218 31.34 1.36 -11.92
N CYS A 219 31.90 1.52 -13.13
CA CYS A 219 31.27 2.28 -14.20
C CYS A 219 30.00 1.59 -14.74
N ASN A 220 30.02 0.26 -14.84
CA ASN A 220 28.85 -0.53 -15.23
C ASN A 220 27.74 -0.44 -14.17
N LEU A 221 28.10 -0.66 -12.89
CA LEU A 221 27.17 -0.52 -11.77
C LEU A 221 26.58 0.89 -11.68
N LEU A 222 27.39 1.93 -11.90
CA LEU A 222 26.91 3.31 -11.93
C LEU A 222 25.89 3.52 -13.05
N SER A 223 26.13 2.96 -14.24
CA SER A 223 25.24 3.11 -15.39
C SER A 223 23.88 2.43 -15.14
N GLU A 224 23.89 1.24 -14.54
CA GLU A 224 22.68 0.50 -14.16
C GLU A 224 21.89 1.22 -13.04
N ALA A 225 22.58 1.72 -12.02
CA ALA A 225 21.98 2.48 -10.93
C ALA A 225 21.38 3.81 -11.42
N GLU A 226 22.06 4.51 -12.33
CA GLU A 226 21.54 5.74 -12.94
C GLU A 226 20.31 5.48 -13.82
N LEU A 227 20.29 4.37 -14.56
CA LEU A 227 19.10 3.97 -15.34
C LEU A 227 17.91 3.69 -14.41
N SER A 228 18.14 2.90 -13.36
CA SER A 228 17.11 2.55 -12.38
C SER A 228 16.57 3.78 -11.65
N SER A 229 17.45 4.68 -11.23
CA SER A 229 17.08 5.97 -10.62
C SER A 229 16.20 6.83 -11.54
N ARG A 230 16.51 6.89 -12.84
CA ARG A 230 15.70 7.62 -13.83
C ARG A 230 14.31 7.00 -14.03
N LEU A 231 14.22 5.66 -14.06
CA LEU A 231 12.95 4.95 -14.21
C LEU A 231 12.02 5.18 -13.02
N VAL A 232 12.55 5.12 -11.80
CA VAL A 232 11.78 5.39 -10.58
C VAL A 232 11.35 6.86 -10.53
N LYS A 233 12.25 7.80 -10.88
CA LYS A 233 11.92 9.22 -10.98
C LYS A 233 10.77 9.49 -11.97
N SER A 234 10.85 8.92 -13.18
CA SER A 234 9.79 9.07 -14.19
C SER A 234 8.45 8.47 -13.74
N SER A 235 8.48 7.40 -12.95
CA SER A 235 7.28 6.78 -12.39
C SER A 235 6.64 7.63 -11.29
N LEU A 236 7.47 8.28 -10.46
CA LEU A 236 7.02 9.26 -9.47
C LEU A 236 6.40 10.50 -10.13
N GLU A 237 7.06 11.06 -11.15
CA GLU A 237 6.55 12.22 -11.91
C GLU A 237 5.19 11.92 -12.57
N ARG A 238 5.02 10.73 -13.15
CA ARG A 238 3.73 10.28 -13.69
C ARG A 238 2.65 10.15 -12.61
N ALA A 239 3.01 9.64 -11.42
CA ALA A 239 2.07 9.54 -10.30
C ALA A 239 1.63 10.93 -9.82
N ASP A 240 2.55 11.90 -9.76
CA ASP A 240 2.26 13.29 -9.40
C ASP A 240 1.38 13.99 -10.45
N GLU A 241 1.65 13.79 -11.74
CA GLU A 241 0.81 14.31 -12.82
C GLU A 241 -0.63 13.77 -12.76
N LEU A 242 -0.79 12.48 -12.47
CA LEU A 242 -2.12 11.87 -12.32
C LEU A 242 -2.87 12.46 -11.12
N LYS A 243 -2.18 12.72 -10.01
CA LYS A 243 -2.75 13.37 -8.82
C LYS A 243 -3.20 14.81 -9.10
N MET A 244 -2.40 15.57 -9.84
CA MET A 244 -2.74 16.93 -10.26
C MET A 244 -3.95 16.94 -11.21
N LYS A 245 -3.98 16.04 -12.20
CA LYS A 245 -5.12 15.89 -13.12
C LYS A 245 -6.41 15.51 -12.39
N SER A 246 -6.36 14.64 -11.38
CA SER A 246 -7.54 14.32 -10.56
C SER A 246 -8.03 15.51 -9.74
N ALA A 247 -7.11 16.31 -9.18
CA ALA A 247 -7.45 17.51 -8.42
C ALA A 247 -8.07 18.61 -9.31
N ASP A 248 -7.67 18.67 -10.58
CA ASP A 248 -8.28 19.58 -11.56
C ASP A 248 -9.68 19.12 -12.00
N THR A 249 -9.92 17.81 -12.12
CA THR A 249 -11.26 17.27 -12.41
C THR A 249 -12.23 17.43 -11.25
N ASP A 250 -11.77 17.29 -10.00
CA ASP A 250 -12.61 17.45 -8.79
C ASP A 250 -13.00 18.92 -8.53
N ARG A 251 -12.25 19.87 -9.10
CA ARG A 251 -12.61 21.31 -9.07
C ARG A 251 -13.68 21.70 -10.09
N VAL A 252 -13.89 20.88 -11.13
CA VAL A 252 -14.91 21.15 -12.17
C VAL A 252 -16.28 20.56 -11.80
N SER A 253 -16.35 19.68 -10.80
CA SER A 253 -17.57 19.04 -10.29
C SER A 253 -18.18 19.77 -9.07
N VAL A 254 -18.62 21.03 -9.28
CA VAL A 254 -19.60 21.74 -8.42
C VAL A 254 -20.79 22.09 -9.31
N PRO A 255 -22.05 21.90 -8.86
CA PRO A 255 -23.06 21.19 -9.64
C PRO A 255 -23.78 22.08 -10.65
N PHE A 256 -23.84 21.64 -11.91
CA PHE A 256 -24.93 22.06 -12.80
C PHE A 256 -26.20 21.33 -12.39
N SER A 257 -27.06 22.06 -11.69
CA SER A 257 -28.49 21.80 -11.62
C SER A 257 -29.08 21.64 -13.03
N SER A 258 -29.58 20.45 -13.40
CA SER A 258 -30.73 20.22 -14.31
C SER A 258 -30.95 18.71 -14.53
N PRO A 259 -32.16 18.29 -14.96
CA PRO A 259 -32.81 17.06 -14.51
C PRO A 259 -32.39 15.81 -15.31
N LEU A 260 -32.67 14.64 -14.74
CA LEU A 260 -32.60 13.32 -15.37
C LEU A 260 -32.94 13.34 -16.87
N PRO A 261 -32.13 12.65 -17.69
CA PRO A 261 -32.73 11.52 -18.40
C PRO A 261 -31.81 10.28 -18.54
N SER A 262 -32.45 9.11 -18.39
CA SER A 262 -32.23 7.87 -19.14
C SER A 262 -30.84 7.19 -19.15
N LEU A 263 -30.45 6.55 -18.04
CA LEU A 263 -29.39 5.52 -18.01
C LEU A 263 -29.89 4.11 -17.65
N LEU A 264 -31.20 3.91 -17.57
CA LEU A 264 -31.82 2.61 -17.26
C LEU A 264 -31.99 1.66 -18.47
N HIS A 265 -31.49 2.03 -19.66
CA HIS A 265 -31.72 1.22 -20.88
C HIS A 265 -30.51 0.42 -21.38
N HIS A 266 -29.35 0.48 -20.71
CA HIS A 266 -28.12 -0.20 -21.19
C HIS A 266 -27.61 -1.37 -20.33
N LEU A 267 -28.28 -1.73 -19.23
CA LEU A 267 -27.86 -2.86 -18.38
C LEU A 267 -28.63 -4.17 -18.62
N LEU A 268 -29.49 -4.25 -19.64
CA LEU A 268 -30.22 -5.47 -20.01
C LEU A 268 -29.76 -6.12 -21.33
N SER A 269 -28.67 -5.67 -21.95
CA SER A 269 -28.19 -6.20 -23.24
C SER A 269 -26.83 -6.89 -23.21
N SER A 270 -26.34 -7.32 -22.05
CA SER A 270 -25.02 -7.97 -21.96
C SER A 270 -25.03 -9.23 -21.09
N SER A 271 -26.09 -10.02 -21.20
CA SER A 271 -26.11 -11.43 -20.81
C SER A 271 -26.05 -12.29 -22.08
N GLN A 272 -24.86 -12.37 -22.70
CA GLN A 272 -24.46 -13.40 -23.66
C GLN A 272 -22.94 -13.33 -23.87
N LEU A 273 -22.22 -14.23 -23.21
CA LEU A 273 -20.88 -14.77 -23.53
C LEU A 273 -20.56 -15.75 -22.37
N SER A 274 -21.21 -16.92 -22.41
CA SER A 274 -20.65 -18.18 -22.89
C SER A 274 -19.43 -18.61 -22.08
N CYS A 275 -19.69 -19.53 -21.16
CA CYS A 275 -18.71 -20.50 -20.69
C CYS A 275 -18.12 -21.20 -21.92
N ASP A 276 -16.80 -21.19 -22.07
CA ASP A 276 -16.09 -22.29 -22.71
C ASP A 276 -14.84 -22.58 -21.89
N ILE A 277 -14.96 -23.66 -21.12
CA ILE A 277 -13.88 -24.43 -20.54
C ILE A 277 -13.64 -25.58 -21.52
N ALA A 278 -12.48 -25.58 -22.17
CA ALA A 278 -11.77 -26.74 -22.74
C ALA A 278 -10.36 -26.20 -23.06
N GLY A 279 -9.24 -26.76 -22.63
CA GLY A 279 -8.91 -28.17 -22.54
C GLY A 279 -7.72 -28.38 -23.49
N ASP A 280 -6.51 -28.04 -23.02
CA ASP A 280 -5.17 -28.63 -23.30
C ASP A 280 -4.06 -27.69 -22.81
#